data_AF-A0A2B7Z2Z0-F1
#
_entry.id   AF-A0A2B7Z2Z0-F1
#
_cell.length_a   1.000
_cell.length_b   1.000
_cell.length_c   1.000
_cell.angle_alpha   90.00
_cell.angle_beta   90.00
_cell.angle_gamma   90.00
#
_symmetry.space_group_name_H-M   'P 1'
#
loop_
_entity.id
_entity.type
_entity.pdbx_description
1 polymer ?
#
loop_
_entity_poly.entity_id
_entity_poly.type
_entity_poly.pdbx_seq_one_letter_code
_entity_poly.pdbx_strand_id
1 'polypeptide(L)'
;MPSALSPPSHAVSSRLEMMKPEILNLDPDGDVVFTLMRYFDYDDISDLDAANGSPSPPKAPATDLKSLTKFNDEEDVCSHEQEVIIRVSSRHLILASSVFRAMLKRKFSESNALHMNGSVEVPLPEDDPDAFLILLNIIHGYFGRVPRTIDFQTFAQISILVDKYDMHEAGQLFSHFWFENLKPDIPKAYTDDIPAWICICWVFNKPEEFKHTTSLALRQGTVEIALGDLPIPSAIVDTINTRRLDALTKIITTLLMHHEDYLQSEHCSFECDALMLGSLTKRLTTLHLLPKCPDPPFNGLCFEAFAYRFKGGMYFPAAQRTSIYYYNHSKCAIPSIDPMLSRCEKQLEGLDLNDYK
;
A
#
# COMPACT_ATOMS: atom_id res chain seq x y z
N MET A 1 -33.86 -51.84 -0.66
CA MET A 1 -32.38 -51.93 -0.50
C MET A 1 -31.76 -50.78 -1.27
N PRO A 2 -30.69 -50.17 -0.72
CA PRO A 2 -30.60 -48.73 -0.55
C PRO A 2 -29.96 -48.01 -1.73
N SER A 3 -30.45 -46.80 -1.95
CA SER A 3 -29.84 -45.77 -2.80
C SER A 3 -28.41 -45.49 -2.33
N ALA A 4 -27.43 -45.85 -3.16
CA ALA A 4 -26.05 -45.49 -2.94
C ALA A 4 -25.86 -44.01 -3.29
N LEU A 5 -25.91 -43.15 -2.27
CA LEU A 5 -25.29 -41.84 -2.35
C LEU A 5 -23.79 -42.07 -2.42
N SER A 6 -23.19 -41.86 -3.60
CA SER A 6 -21.75 -41.73 -3.71
C SER A 6 -21.30 -40.62 -2.76
N PRO A 7 -20.24 -40.82 -1.95
CA PRO A 7 -19.72 -39.75 -1.12
C PRO A 7 -19.29 -38.59 -2.04
N PRO A 8 -19.53 -37.33 -1.65
CA PRO A 8 -18.99 -36.20 -2.39
C PRO A 8 -17.46 -36.38 -2.49
N SER A 9 -16.89 -36.10 -3.68
CA SER A 9 -15.44 -36.11 -3.88
C SER A 9 -14.77 -35.30 -2.77
N HIS A 10 -13.61 -35.74 -2.26
CA HIS A 10 -12.90 -35.10 -1.14
C HIS A 10 -12.79 -33.57 -1.27
N ALA A 11 -12.58 -33.05 -2.49
CA ALA A 11 -12.51 -31.61 -2.80
C ALA A 11 -13.84 -30.85 -2.62
N VAL A 12 -15.00 -31.51 -2.80
CA VAL A 12 -16.33 -30.92 -2.54
C VAL A 12 -16.65 -30.97 -1.04
N SER A 13 -16.17 -32.00 -0.34
CA SER A 13 -16.34 -32.12 1.11
C SER A 13 -15.49 -31.09 1.88
N SER A 14 -14.25 -30.84 1.45
CA SER A 14 -13.39 -29.78 2.03
C SER A 14 -13.95 -28.39 1.75
N ARG A 15 -14.46 -28.15 0.53
CA ARG A 15 -15.10 -26.88 0.14
C ARG A 15 -16.37 -26.58 0.93
N LEU A 16 -17.20 -27.59 1.20
CA LEU A 16 -18.38 -27.47 2.07
C LEU A 16 -18.04 -27.29 3.56
N GLU A 17 -16.86 -27.73 4.00
CA GLU A 17 -16.36 -27.48 5.36
C GLU A 17 -15.81 -26.06 5.52
N MET A 18 -15.16 -25.50 4.50
CA MET A 18 -14.68 -24.10 4.52
C MET A 18 -15.81 -23.06 4.49
N MET A 19 -16.97 -23.41 3.96
CA MET A 19 -18.16 -22.52 3.95
C MET A 19 -18.95 -22.55 5.27
N LYS A 20 -18.60 -23.44 6.22
CA LYS A 20 -19.26 -23.44 7.52
C LYS A 20 -18.78 -22.26 8.35
N PRO A 21 -19.70 -21.60 9.10
CA PRO A 21 -19.30 -20.57 10.04
C PRO A 21 -18.26 -21.11 11.02
N GLU A 22 -17.14 -20.40 11.13
CA GLU A 22 -16.13 -20.67 12.15
C GLU A 22 -16.59 -20.03 13.47
N ILE A 23 -16.72 -20.82 14.53
CA ILE A 23 -17.20 -20.34 15.83
C ILE A 23 -16.06 -20.37 16.84
N LEU A 24 -15.65 -19.19 17.31
CA LEU A 24 -14.57 -18.99 18.26
C LEU A 24 -15.13 -18.46 19.59
N ASN A 25 -14.90 -19.19 20.68
CA ASN A 25 -15.32 -18.78 22.02
C ASN A 25 -14.11 -18.35 22.86
N LEU A 26 -13.86 -17.05 22.96
CA LEU A 26 -12.79 -16.49 23.81
C LEU A 26 -13.24 -16.36 25.26
N ASP A 27 -14.51 -16.01 25.48
CA ASP A 27 -15.14 -15.98 26.80
C ASP A 27 -16.43 -16.84 26.77
N PRO A 28 -16.45 -18.00 27.46
CA PRO A 28 -17.66 -18.82 27.58
C PRO A 28 -18.85 -18.08 28.21
N ASP A 29 -18.57 -17.12 29.09
CA ASP A 29 -19.55 -16.25 29.73
C ASP A 29 -19.68 -14.91 28.98
N GLY A 30 -19.06 -14.80 27.80
CA GLY A 30 -19.06 -13.60 26.97
C GLY A 30 -20.46 -13.16 26.60
N ASP A 31 -20.66 -11.85 26.59
CA ASP A 31 -21.92 -11.15 26.37
C ASP A 31 -21.91 -10.34 25.06
N VAL A 32 -20.84 -10.43 24.26
CA VAL A 32 -20.73 -9.83 22.93
C VAL A 32 -20.36 -10.91 21.93
N VAL A 33 -21.04 -10.92 20.79
CA VAL A 33 -20.75 -11.81 19.66
C VAL A 33 -20.43 -10.95 18.45
N PHE A 34 -19.22 -11.05 17.92
CA PHE A 34 -18.85 -10.44 16.65
C PHE A 34 -19.13 -11.40 15.50
N THR A 35 -19.65 -10.86 14.40
CA THR A 35 -19.83 -11.58 13.15
C THR A 35 -18.99 -10.90 12.07
N LEU A 36 -17.95 -11.58 11.59
CA LEU A 36 -17.00 -11.09 10.61
C LEU A 36 -17.04 -11.96 9.35
N MET A 37 -16.45 -11.47 8.26
CA MET A 37 -16.37 -12.20 7.00
C MET A 37 -14.91 -12.38 6.59
N ARG A 38 -14.50 -13.64 6.41
CA ARG A 38 -13.22 -14.00 5.79
C ARG A 38 -13.44 -14.23 4.30
N TYR A 39 -12.59 -13.62 3.48
CA TYR A 39 -12.60 -13.80 2.03
C TYR A 39 -11.39 -14.63 1.61
N PHE A 40 -11.60 -15.62 0.73
CA PHE A 40 -10.54 -16.44 0.14
C PHE A 40 -10.49 -16.26 -1.37
N ASP A 41 -9.27 -16.15 -1.89
CA ASP A 41 -9.01 -16.25 -3.32
C ASP A 41 -8.75 -17.71 -3.73
N TYR A 42 -9.03 -18.06 -4.98
CA TYR A 42 -8.92 -19.44 -5.49
C TYR A 42 -7.49 -20.02 -5.39
N ASP A 43 -6.46 -19.18 -5.39
CA ASP A 43 -5.06 -19.64 -5.35
C ASP A 43 -4.67 -20.23 -3.98
N ASP A 44 -5.22 -19.71 -2.87
CA ASP A 44 -4.96 -20.18 -1.50
C ASP A 44 -5.48 -21.61 -1.23
N ILE A 45 -6.46 -22.05 -2.02
CA ILE A 45 -7.08 -23.38 -1.88
C ILE A 45 -6.15 -24.47 -2.43
N SER A 46 -5.31 -24.14 -3.41
CA SER A 46 -4.40 -25.09 -4.05
C SER A 46 -3.23 -25.51 -3.15
N ASP A 47 -2.80 -24.63 -2.23
CA ASP A 47 -1.70 -24.88 -1.30
C ASP A 47 -2.13 -25.71 -0.07
N LEU A 48 -3.41 -25.68 0.32
CA LEU A 48 -3.94 -26.51 1.40
C LEU A 48 -4.12 -27.98 0.98
N ASP A 49 -4.42 -28.24 -0.29
CA ASP A 49 -4.51 -29.60 -0.85
C ASP A 49 -3.13 -30.23 -1.13
N ALA A 50 -2.07 -29.43 -1.29
CA ALA A 50 -0.71 -29.91 -1.58
C ALA A 50 0.00 -30.58 -0.39
N ALA A 51 -0.52 -30.44 0.84
CA ALA A 51 0.05 -31.05 2.04
C ALA A 51 -0.22 -32.57 2.18
N ASN A 52 -1.12 -33.15 1.37
CA ASN A 52 -1.43 -34.58 1.39
C ASN A 52 -0.80 -35.28 0.16
N GLY A 53 0.39 -35.83 0.35
CA GLY A 53 1.19 -36.41 -0.73
C GLY A 53 0.54 -37.59 -1.47
N SER A 54 0.58 -37.55 -2.81
CA SER A 54 1.24 -38.52 -3.72
C SER A 54 0.72 -38.34 -5.18
N PRO A 55 1.30 -38.99 -6.21
CA PRO A 55 2.02 -38.34 -7.31
C PRO A 55 1.20 -38.20 -8.60
N SER A 56 1.57 -37.21 -9.40
CA SER A 56 1.07 -36.97 -10.75
C SER A 56 1.47 -38.04 -11.77
N PRO A 57 0.60 -38.31 -12.77
CA PRO A 57 1.04 -38.83 -14.07
C PRO A 57 0.47 -37.98 -15.25
N PRO A 58 0.91 -38.14 -16.51
CA PRO A 58 1.62 -37.10 -17.25
C PRO A 58 0.81 -36.42 -18.38
N LYS A 59 1.33 -35.29 -18.86
CA LYS A 59 0.88 -34.49 -20.01
C LYS A 59 0.95 -35.23 -21.36
N ALA A 60 -0.08 -35.06 -22.21
CA ALA A 60 -0.02 -34.71 -23.66
C ALA A 60 -1.43 -34.85 -24.32
N PRO A 61 -1.67 -34.40 -25.59
CA PRO A 61 -1.66 -33.03 -26.10
C PRO A 61 -3.03 -32.62 -26.75
N ALA A 62 -3.12 -31.35 -27.15
CA ALA A 62 -4.29 -30.59 -27.57
C ALA A 62 -5.00 -31.01 -28.88
N THR A 63 -6.32 -30.75 -28.97
CA THR A 63 -6.97 -30.29 -30.22
C THR A 63 -8.28 -29.50 -29.97
N ASP A 64 -8.46 -28.44 -30.76
CA ASP A 64 -9.52 -27.43 -30.79
C ASP A 64 -10.98 -27.90 -30.94
N LEU A 65 -11.91 -27.15 -30.33
CA LEU A 65 -13.13 -26.71 -31.03
C LEU A 65 -13.69 -25.38 -30.47
N LYS A 66 -13.62 -24.33 -31.27
CA LYS A 66 -14.26 -23.02 -31.06
C LYS A 66 -15.77 -23.08 -31.33
N SER A 67 -16.59 -22.60 -30.40
CA SER A 67 -17.64 -21.61 -30.73
C SER A 67 -18.41 -21.08 -29.53
N LEU A 68 -18.34 -19.75 -29.41
CA LEU A 68 -19.43 -18.80 -29.16
C LEU A 68 -20.16 -18.90 -27.82
N THR A 69 -19.85 -17.96 -26.92
CA THR A 69 -20.75 -16.83 -26.61
C THR A 69 -19.96 -15.72 -25.90
N LYS A 70 -20.16 -14.48 -26.36
CA LYS A 70 -19.68 -13.25 -25.74
C LYS A 70 -20.19 -13.15 -24.30
N PHE A 71 -19.29 -13.06 -23.33
CA PHE A 71 -19.56 -12.42 -22.05
C PHE A 71 -18.49 -11.35 -21.86
N ASN A 72 -18.92 -10.19 -21.37
CA ASN A 72 -18.05 -9.07 -21.05
C ASN A 72 -17.16 -9.48 -19.88
N ASP A 73 -15.85 -9.38 -20.06
CA ASP A 73 -14.87 -9.58 -18.99
C ASP A 73 -14.90 -8.36 -18.05
N GLU A 74 -15.88 -8.34 -17.14
CA GLU A 74 -15.60 -7.90 -15.77
C GLU A 74 -15.10 -9.18 -15.07
N GLU A 75 -13.85 -9.18 -14.62
CA GLU A 75 -13.25 -10.27 -13.85
C GLU A 75 -14.02 -10.43 -12.53
N ASP A 76 -15.10 -11.20 -12.56
CA ASP A 76 -15.81 -11.69 -11.39
C ASP A 76 -14.92 -12.76 -10.74
N VAL A 77 -13.95 -12.28 -9.94
CA VAL A 77 -13.15 -13.14 -9.06
C VAL A 77 -14.14 -13.79 -8.10
N CYS A 78 -14.42 -15.07 -8.31
CA CYS A 78 -15.29 -15.86 -7.44
C CYS A 78 -14.59 -16.03 -6.08
N SER A 79 -14.77 -15.06 -5.18
CA SER A 79 -14.29 -15.09 -3.80
C SER A 79 -15.14 -16.05 -2.98
N HIS A 80 -14.50 -16.83 -2.11
CA HIS A 80 -15.21 -17.62 -1.12
C HIS A 80 -15.34 -16.84 0.18
N GLU A 81 -16.56 -16.78 0.69
CA GLU A 81 -16.89 -16.10 1.94
C GLU A 81 -17.09 -17.14 3.05
N GLN A 82 -16.44 -16.92 4.18
CA GLN A 82 -16.66 -17.67 5.41
C GLN A 82 -17.02 -16.72 6.54
N GLU A 83 -18.17 -16.98 7.16
CA GLU A 83 -18.59 -16.26 8.37
C GLU A 83 -17.72 -16.70 9.56
N VAL A 84 -17.17 -15.74 10.30
CA VAL A 84 -16.39 -15.96 11.51
C VAL A 84 -17.13 -15.33 12.70
N ILE A 85 -17.58 -16.16 13.62
CA ILE A 85 -18.38 -15.77 14.79
C ILE A 85 -17.50 -15.86 16.03
N ILE A 86 -17.25 -14.71 16.68
CA ILE A 86 -16.36 -14.65 17.84
C ILE A 86 -17.11 -14.18 19.08
N ARG A 87 -17.21 -15.04 20.10
CA ARG A 87 -17.81 -14.71 21.39
C ARG A 87 -16.76 -14.17 22.37
N VAL A 88 -16.99 -12.95 22.85
CA VAL A 88 -16.07 -12.16 23.66
C VAL A 88 -16.79 -11.45 24.81
N SER A 89 -15.97 -10.85 25.68
CA SER A 89 -16.41 -10.20 26.92
C SER A 89 -16.50 -8.68 26.75
N SER A 90 -17.69 -8.10 26.96
CA SER A 90 -17.90 -6.64 26.93
C SER A 90 -16.97 -5.93 27.90
N ARG A 91 -16.71 -6.52 29.07
CA ARG A 91 -15.85 -5.93 30.12
C ARG A 91 -14.42 -5.73 29.64
N HIS A 92 -13.86 -6.71 28.94
CA HIS A 92 -12.50 -6.63 28.39
C HIS A 92 -12.44 -5.61 27.25
N LEU A 93 -13.41 -5.64 26.33
CA LEU A 93 -13.50 -4.68 25.21
C LEU A 93 -13.62 -3.24 25.70
N ILE A 94 -14.54 -2.98 26.64
CA ILE A 94 -14.76 -1.65 27.22
C ILE A 94 -13.49 -1.14 27.91
N LEU A 95 -12.73 -2.01 28.57
CA LEU A 95 -11.50 -1.62 29.24
C LEU A 95 -10.43 -1.23 28.21
N ALA A 96 -10.27 -2.01 27.16
CA ALA A 96 -9.19 -1.87 26.18
C ALA A 96 -9.43 -0.81 25.09
N SER A 97 -10.68 -0.43 24.83
CA SER A 97 -11.06 0.44 23.72
C SER A 97 -12.05 1.52 24.15
N SER A 98 -11.75 2.77 23.83
CA SER A 98 -12.67 3.88 24.04
C SER A 98 -13.90 3.80 23.10
N VAL A 99 -13.71 3.25 21.89
CA VAL A 99 -14.76 3.02 20.89
C VAL A 99 -15.75 1.96 21.38
N PHE A 100 -15.27 0.78 21.80
CA PHE A 100 -16.14 -0.25 22.37
C PHE A 100 -16.80 0.20 23.67
N ARG A 101 -16.10 1.00 24.49
CA ARG A 101 -16.71 1.65 25.65
C ARG A 101 -17.88 2.55 25.26
N ALA A 102 -17.73 3.36 24.21
CA ALA A 102 -18.80 4.20 23.73
C ALA A 102 -19.97 3.34 23.20
N MET A 103 -19.68 2.34 22.37
CA MET A 103 -20.66 1.42 21.77
C MET A 103 -21.48 0.65 22.82
N LEU A 104 -20.81 0.05 23.82
CA LEU A 104 -21.42 -0.91 24.75
C LEU A 104 -21.93 -0.29 26.07
N LYS A 105 -21.55 0.96 26.41
CA LYS A 105 -22.04 1.64 27.64
C LYS A 105 -22.95 2.84 27.40
N ARG A 106 -22.94 3.45 26.21
CA ARG A 106 -23.81 4.62 25.94
C ARG A 106 -25.15 4.17 25.40
N LYS A 107 -26.13 5.08 25.22
CA LYS A 107 -27.49 4.76 24.76
C LYS A 107 -27.57 4.42 23.26
N PHE A 108 -26.66 3.58 22.76
CA PHE A 108 -26.74 3.01 21.42
C PHE A 108 -27.60 1.74 21.44
N SER A 109 -28.01 1.29 20.26
CA SER A 109 -28.77 0.04 20.04
C SER A 109 -28.12 -1.15 20.73
N GLU A 110 -26.80 -1.24 20.63
CA GLU A 110 -25.97 -2.35 21.07
C GLU A 110 -25.96 -2.45 22.60
N SER A 111 -25.80 -1.32 23.28
CA SER A 111 -25.91 -1.23 24.74
C SER A 111 -27.32 -1.54 25.24
N ASN A 112 -28.36 -1.07 24.54
CA ASN A 112 -29.74 -1.41 24.91
C ASN A 112 -29.99 -2.93 24.78
N ALA A 113 -29.55 -3.54 23.68
CA ALA A 113 -29.64 -4.97 23.47
C ALA A 113 -28.87 -5.75 24.55
N LEU A 114 -27.63 -5.34 24.86
CA LEU A 114 -26.81 -5.93 25.91
C LEU A 114 -27.50 -5.86 27.28
N HIS A 115 -28.08 -4.70 27.63
CA HIS A 115 -28.79 -4.52 28.90
C HIS A 115 -30.11 -5.30 28.99
N MET A 116 -30.86 -5.43 27.89
CA MET A 116 -32.17 -6.10 27.87
C MET A 116 -32.06 -7.62 27.73
N ASN A 117 -31.14 -8.09 26.88
CA ASN A 117 -31.03 -9.50 26.49
C ASN A 117 -29.88 -10.21 27.21
N GLY A 118 -29.01 -9.48 27.90
CA GLY A 118 -27.79 -10.02 28.51
C GLY A 118 -26.69 -10.37 27.50
N SER A 119 -26.92 -10.15 26.21
CA SER A 119 -25.94 -10.32 25.13
C SER A 119 -26.27 -9.44 23.93
N VAL A 120 -25.27 -9.17 23.08
CA VAL A 120 -25.43 -8.40 21.84
C VAL A 120 -24.61 -9.00 20.70
N GLU A 121 -25.18 -9.02 19.50
CA GLU A 121 -24.50 -9.34 18.25
C GLU A 121 -24.07 -8.04 17.55
N VAL A 122 -22.82 -7.99 17.09
CA VAL A 122 -22.22 -6.82 16.43
C VAL A 122 -21.60 -7.28 15.10
N PRO A 123 -22.24 -6.98 13.96
CA PRO A 123 -21.73 -7.35 12.64
C PRO A 123 -20.59 -6.41 12.22
N LEU A 124 -19.47 -6.98 11.81
CA LEU A 124 -18.22 -6.29 11.41
C LEU A 124 -17.68 -6.88 10.10
N PRO A 125 -18.44 -6.80 8.98
CA PRO A 125 -18.09 -7.48 7.73
C PRO A 125 -16.87 -6.89 7.00
N GLU A 126 -16.46 -5.67 7.37
CA GLU A 126 -15.32 -4.96 6.77
C GLU A 126 -13.99 -5.24 7.50
N ASP A 127 -14.04 -5.82 8.70
CA ASP A 127 -12.85 -6.04 9.51
C ASP A 127 -12.24 -7.41 9.23
N ASP A 128 -10.91 -7.45 9.11
CA ASP A 128 -10.17 -8.69 8.92
C ASP A 128 -10.28 -9.60 10.17
N PRO A 129 -10.87 -10.81 10.06
CA PRO A 129 -11.15 -11.65 11.21
C PRO A 129 -9.90 -12.18 11.90
N ASP A 130 -8.81 -12.42 11.16
CA ASP A 130 -7.60 -13.02 11.69
C ASP A 130 -6.75 -12.00 12.47
N ALA A 131 -6.60 -10.79 11.91
CA ALA A 131 -6.01 -9.65 12.61
C ALA A 131 -6.82 -9.27 13.85
N PHE A 132 -8.16 -9.29 13.77
CA PHE A 132 -8.99 -8.97 14.92
C PHE A 132 -8.88 -10.03 16.01
N LEU A 133 -8.88 -11.31 15.64
CA LEU A 133 -8.70 -12.40 16.60
C LEU A 133 -7.39 -12.26 17.39
N ILE A 134 -6.30 -11.83 16.74
CA ILE A 134 -5.03 -11.54 17.42
C ILE A 134 -5.22 -10.46 18.49
N LEU A 135 -5.84 -9.33 18.14
CA LEU A 135 -6.11 -8.23 19.07
C LEU A 135 -7.04 -8.66 20.21
N LEU A 136 -8.06 -9.46 19.92
CA LEU A 136 -8.98 -9.99 20.93
C LEU A 136 -8.27 -10.94 21.89
N ASN A 137 -7.35 -11.79 21.42
CA ASN A 137 -6.53 -12.62 22.31
C ASN A 137 -5.67 -11.78 23.25
N ILE A 138 -5.12 -10.65 22.78
CA ILE A 138 -4.38 -9.70 23.63
C ILE A 138 -5.30 -9.10 24.70
N ILE A 139 -6.47 -8.59 24.29
CA ILE A 139 -7.45 -7.92 25.17
C ILE A 139 -7.99 -8.86 26.25
N HIS A 140 -8.15 -10.15 25.93
CA HIS A 140 -8.61 -11.17 26.87
C HIS A 140 -7.48 -11.86 27.66
N GLY A 141 -6.23 -11.41 27.49
CA GLY A 141 -5.08 -11.94 28.25
C GLY A 141 -4.59 -13.31 27.81
N TYR A 142 -5.03 -13.81 26.65
CA TYR A 142 -4.59 -15.09 26.07
C TYR A 142 -3.26 -14.95 25.32
N PHE A 143 -2.23 -14.39 25.98
CA PHE A 143 -0.92 -14.11 25.36
C PHE A 143 -0.22 -15.34 24.74
N GLY A 144 -0.51 -16.54 25.26
CA GLY A 144 0.01 -17.79 24.69
C GLY A 144 -0.55 -18.14 23.30
N ARG A 145 -1.66 -17.50 22.90
CA ARG A 145 -2.28 -17.64 21.56
C ARG A 145 -1.89 -16.51 20.61
N VAL A 146 -1.19 -15.49 21.11
CA VAL A 146 -0.73 -14.36 20.30
C VAL A 146 0.55 -14.76 19.56
N PRO A 147 0.59 -14.64 18.22
CA PRO A 147 1.75 -15.04 17.44
C PRO A 147 2.98 -14.20 17.79
N ARG A 148 4.16 -14.83 17.87
CA ARG A 148 5.43 -14.12 18.13
C ARG A 148 5.91 -13.31 16.92
N THR A 149 5.53 -13.75 15.73
CA THR A 149 5.86 -13.16 14.44
C THR A 149 4.60 -13.15 13.60
N ILE A 150 4.40 -12.11 12.81
CA ILE A 150 3.32 -11.97 11.85
C ILE A 150 3.92 -11.48 10.54
N ASP A 151 3.25 -11.74 9.43
CA ASP A 151 3.61 -11.13 8.16
C ASP A 151 3.18 -9.65 8.08
N PHE A 152 3.66 -8.98 7.03
CA PHE A 152 3.38 -7.57 6.78
C PHE A 152 1.90 -7.26 6.59
N GLN A 153 1.14 -8.10 5.86
CA GLN A 153 -0.26 -7.85 5.55
C GLN A 153 -1.12 -7.93 6.83
N THR A 154 -0.90 -8.96 7.65
CA THR A 154 -1.51 -9.09 8.97
C THR A 154 -1.19 -7.88 9.84
N PHE A 155 0.06 -7.36 9.81
CA PHE A 155 0.42 -6.20 10.63
C PHE A 155 -0.23 -4.90 10.13
N ALA A 156 -0.40 -4.75 8.81
CA ALA A 156 -1.15 -3.64 8.23
C ALA A 156 -2.62 -3.68 8.68
N GLN A 157 -3.28 -4.84 8.62
CA GLN A 157 -4.65 -5.02 9.10
C GLN A 157 -4.78 -4.74 10.61
N ILE A 158 -3.83 -5.23 11.42
CA ILE A 158 -3.77 -4.91 12.85
C ILE A 158 -3.66 -3.38 13.06
N SER A 159 -2.88 -2.68 12.24
CA SER A 159 -2.75 -1.21 12.34
C SER A 159 -4.06 -0.49 12.09
N ILE A 160 -4.82 -0.92 11.06
CA ILE A 160 -6.15 -0.40 10.75
C ILE A 160 -7.09 -0.59 11.95
N LEU A 161 -7.16 -1.81 12.50
CA LEU A 161 -8.03 -2.13 13.62
C LEU A 161 -7.63 -1.39 14.91
N VAL A 162 -6.33 -1.26 15.18
CA VAL A 162 -5.82 -0.54 16.36
C VAL A 162 -6.24 0.93 16.33
N ASP A 163 -6.16 1.58 15.17
CA ASP A 163 -6.61 2.96 15.01
C ASP A 163 -8.14 3.06 15.06
N LYS A 164 -8.85 2.24 14.25
CA LYS A 164 -10.32 2.22 14.13
C LYS A 164 -11.02 2.05 15.47
N TYR A 165 -10.51 1.18 16.33
CA TYR A 165 -11.11 0.86 17.64
C TYR A 165 -10.38 1.53 18.81
N ASP A 166 -9.39 2.39 18.57
CA ASP A 166 -8.59 3.03 19.62
C ASP A 166 -8.03 2.03 20.65
N MET A 167 -7.22 1.08 20.18
CA MET A 167 -6.64 -0.03 20.96
C MET A 167 -5.11 0.06 21.09
N HIS A 168 -4.57 1.27 20.95
CA HIS A 168 -3.12 1.51 20.96
C HIS A 168 -2.42 0.96 22.20
N GLU A 169 -2.99 1.16 23.39
CA GLU A 169 -2.41 0.69 24.66
C GLU A 169 -2.44 -0.85 24.77
N ALA A 170 -3.54 -1.48 24.35
CA ALA A 170 -3.70 -2.93 24.43
C ALA A 170 -2.67 -3.66 23.55
N GLY A 171 -2.43 -3.19 22.33
CA GLY A 171 -1.52 -3.81 21.37
C GLY A 171 -0.04 -3.44 21.53
N GLN A 172 0.31 -2.46 22.36
CA GLN A 172 1.61 -1.78 22.34
C GLN A 172 2.82 -2.71 22.48
N LEU A 173 2.75 -3.69 23.38
CA LEU A 173 3.87 -4.60 23.65
C LEU A 173 4.16 -5.50 22.44
N PHE A 174 3.12 -6.09 21.86
CA PHE A 174 3.25 -7.03 20.74
C PHE A 174 3.61 -6.31 19.44
N SER A 175 3.01 -5.14 19.19
CA SER A 175 3.32 -4.34 18.00
C SER A 175 4.79 -3.92 17.95
N HIS A 176 5.43 -3.68 19.11
CA HIS A 176 6.87 -3.46 19.16
C HIS A 176 7.66 -4.66 18.62
N PHE A 177 7.37 -5.88 19.10
CA PHE A 177 8.08 -7.08 18.66
C PHE A 177 7.85 -7.40 17.19
N TRP A 178 6.61 -7.29 16.71
CA TRP A 178 6.30 -7.51 15.30
C TRP A 178 6.99 -6.48 14.40
N PHE A 179 7.00 -5.21 14.81
CA PHE A 179 7.69 -4.16 14.06
C PHE A 179 9.19 -4.44 13.94
N GLU A 180 9.88 -4.78 15.04
CA GLU A 180 11.33 -5.04 14.97
C GLU A 180 11.66 -6.27 14.10
N ASN A 181 10.77 -7.26 14.03
CA ASN A 181 10.95 -8.42 13.14
C ASN A 181 10.74 -8.07 11.66
N LEU A 182 9.79 -7.17 11.36
CA LEU A 182 9.45 -6.76 9.98
C LEU A 182 10.27 -5.56 9.49
N LYS A 183 10.96 -4.85 10.38
CA LYS A 183 11.80 -3.69 10.03
C LYS A 183 12.81 -3.96 8.90
N PRO A 184 13.45 -5.14 8.79
CA PRO A 184 14.32 -5.46 7.65
C PRO A 184 13.60 -5.47 6.28
N ASP A 185 12.29 -5.69 6.27
CA ASP A 185 11.46 -5.80 5.07
C ASP A 185 10.97 -4.43 4.57
N ILE A 186 11.24 -3.35 5.31
CA ILE A 186 10.90 -1.99 4.89
C ILE A 186 11.57 -1.71 3.52
N PRO A 187 10.78 -1.34 2.49
CA PRO A 187 11.31 -1.13 1.16
C PRO A 187 12.39 -0.05 1.11
N LYS A 188 13.40 -0.27 0.25
CA LYS A 188 14.43 0.73 -0.08
C LYS A 188 14.07 1.58 -1.30
N ALA A 189 13.05 1.16 -2.03
CA ALA A 189 12.49 1.83 -3.19
C ALA A 189 10.97 1.81 -3.08
N TYR A 190 10.29 2.67 -3.83
CA TYR A 190 8.84 2.73 -3.80
C TYR A 190 8.21 1.45 -4.35
N THR A 191 7.28 0.90 -3.59
CA THR A 191 6.42 -0.25 -3.92
C THR A 191 4.98 0.09 -3.55
N ASP A 192 4.03 -0.74 -3.97
CA ASP A 192 2.61 -0.57 -3.64
C ASP A 192 2.34 -0.74 -2.12
N ASP A 193 3.30 -1.29 -1.37
CA ASP A 193 3.25 -1.45 0.09
C ASP A 193 3.58 -0.16 0.86
N ILE A 194 4.14 0.86 0.21
CA ILE A 194 4.60 2.09 0.88
C ILE A 194 3.48 2.78 1.68
N PRO A 195 2.25 2.95 1.18
CA PRO A 195 1.15 3.50 1.95
C PRO A 195 0.88 2.71 3.25
N ALA A 196 0.84 1.38 3.19
CA ALA A 196 0.64 0.54 4.37
C ALA A 196 1.81 0.66 5.38
N TRP A 197 3.05 0.79 4.90
CA TRP A 197 4.19 1.10 5.77
C TRP A 197 4.11 2.48 6.44
N ILE A 198 3.64 3.51 5.72
CA ILE A 198 3.39 4.84 6.30
C ILE A 198 2.35 4.73 7.42
N CYS A 199 1.25 4.01 7.17
CA CYS A 199 0.20 3.70 8.15
C CYS A 199 0.77 3.02 9.41
N ILE A 200 1.50 1.91 9.26
CA ILE A 200 2.12 1.19 10.39
C ILE A 200 3.00 2.13 11.22
N CYS A 201 3.85 2.92 10.55
CA CYS A 201 4.76 3.83 11.24
C CYS A 201 4.01 4.96 11.97
N TRP A 202 2.92 5.46 11.38
CA TRP A 202 2.03 6.46 11.98
C TRP A 202 1.36 5.93 13.25
N VAL A 203 0.63 4.82 13.13
CA VAL A 203 -0.15 4.18 14.21
C VAL A 203 0.76 3.81 15.38
N PHE A 204 1.90 3.17 15.11
CA PHE A 204 2.82 2.69 16.15
C PHE A 204 3.96 3.66 16.50
N ASN A 205 3.88 4.91 16.06
CA ASN A 205 4.79 5.98 16.45
C ASN A 205 6.28 5.68 16.17
N LYS A 206 6.61 5.40 14.91
CA LYS A 206 7.95 5.04 14.41
C LYS A 206 8.53 6.17 13.54
N PRO A 207 9.12 7.22 14.14
CA PRO A 207 9.42 8.46 13.43
C PRO A 207 10.50 8.33 12.34
N GLU A 208 11.56 7.55 12.59
CA GLU A 208 12.65 7.38 11.62
C GLU A 208 12.18 6.63 10.37
N GLU A 209 11.42 5.54 10.59
CA GLU A 209 10.86 4.74 9.50
C GLU A 209 9.74 5.48 8.77
N PHE A 210 8.92 6.26 9.48
CA PHE A 210 7.93 7.17 8.88
C PHE A 210 8.60 8.19 7.95
N LYS A 211 9.70 8.81 8.39
CA LYS A 211 10.46 9.74 7.57
C LYS A 211 11.02 9.07 6.31
N HIS A 212 11.55 7.85 6.45
CA HIS A 212 12.05 7.08 5.32
C HIS A 212 10.95 6.71 4.31
N THR A 213 9.83 6.14 4.77
CA THR A 213 8.74 5.68 3.89
C THR A 213 8.03 6.84 3.20
N THR A 214 7.81 7.96 3.88
CA THR A 214 7.27 9.18 3.26
C THR A 214 8.25 9.82 2.27
N SER A 215 9.56 9.73 2.49
CA SER A 215 10.58 10.17 1.52
C SER A 215 10.50 9.35 0.22
N LEU A 216 10.31 8.03 0.31
CA LEU A 216 10.10 7.18 -0.86
C LEU A 216 8.84 7.60 -1.63
N ALA A 217 7.74 7.82 -0.91
CA ALA A 217 6.50 8.33 -1.51
C ALA A 217 6.70 9.66 -2.25
N LEU A 218 7.39 10.62 -1.62
CA LEU A 218 7.67 11.94 -2.18
C LEU A 218 8.58 11.90 -3.42
N ARG A 219 9.61 11.05 -3.42
CA ARG A 219 10.66 11.06 -4.45
C ARG A 219 10.40 10.11 -5.62
N GLN A 220 9.81 8.96 -5.33
CA GLN A 220 9.72 7.84 -6.26
C GLN A 220 8.28 7.48 -6.62
N GLY A 221 7.29 7.94 -5.84
CA GLY A 221 5.88 7.73 -6.18
C GLY A 221 5.54 8.33 -7.55
N THR A 222 4.79 7.57 -8.34
CA THR A 222 4.38 7.94 -9.72
C THR A 222 2.90 8.24 -9.86
N VAL A 223 2.09 7.90 -8.84
CA VAL A 223 0.64 8.16 -8.78
C VAL A 223 0.32 8.80 -7.44
N GLU A 224 -0.76 9.57 -7.35
CA GLU A 224 -1.24 10.11 -6.07
C GLU A 224 -1.50 8.98 -5.07
N ILE A 225 -1.13 9.22 -3.81
CA ILE A 225 -1.51 8.31 -2.73
C ILE A 225 -2.99 8.56 -2.44
N ALA A 226 -3.80 7.52 -2.58
CA ALA A 226 -5.17 7.53 -2.10
C ALA A 226 -5.21 7.22 -0.60
N LEU A 227 -6.13 7.85 0.13
CA LEU A 227 -6.37 7.55 1.54
C LEU A 227 -6.77 6.08 1.74
N GLY A 228 -7.61 5.55 0.85
CA GLY A 228 -8.14 4.18 0.97
C GLY A 228 -8.75 3.93 2.36
N ASP A 229 -8.62 2.69 2.83
CA ASP A 229 -9.03 2.27 4.19
C ASP A 229 -7.90 2.40 5.22
N LEU A 230 -6.76 2.99 4.82
CA LEU A 230 -5.60 3.11 5.70
C LEU A 230 -5.77 4.31 6.65
N PRO A 231 -5.53 4.14 7.96
CA PRO A 231 -5.57 5.23 8.94
C PRO A 231 -4.36 6.16 8.81
N ILE A 232 -4.28 6.88 7.70
CA ILE A 232 -3.29 7.93 7.46
C ILE A 232 -4.03 9.27 7.49
N PRO A 233 -3.63 10.23 8.33
CA PRO A 233 -4.24 11.55 8.33
C PRO A 233 -4.22 12.20 6.94
N SER A 234 -5.34 12.80 6.53
CA SER A 234 -5.45 13.46 5.22
C SER A 234 -4.37 14.53 5.04
N ALA A 235 -4.01 15.25 6.11
CA ALA A 235 -2.93 16.24 6.07
C ALA A 235 -1.57 15.66 5.63
N ILE A 236 -1.26 14.40 5.97
CA ILE A 236 -0.04 13.72 5.52
C ILE A 236 -0.14 13.41 4.02
N VAL A 237 -1.24 12.80 3.58
CA VAL A 237 -1.50 12.44 2.18
C VAL A 237 -1.49 13.69 1.29
N ASP A 238 -2.21 14.73 1.71
CA ASP A 238 -2.27 16.03 1.03
C ASP A 238 -0.89 16.67 0.91
N THR A 239 -0.09 16.61 1.98
CA THR A 239 1.29 17.13 1.94
C THR A 239 2.13 16.37 0.92
N ILE A 240 2.05 15.04 0.90
CA ILE A 240 2.82 14.21 -0.04
C ILE A 240 2.43 14.54 -1.48
N ASN A 241 1.14 14.52 -1.78
CA ASN A 241 0.62 14.75 -3.13
C ASN A 241 0.94 16.19 -3.59
N THR A 242 0.75 17.20 -2.73
CA THR A 242 1.03 18.61 -3.05
C THR A 242 2.52 18.85 -3.31
N ARG A 243 3.41 18.38 -2.42
CA ARG A 243 4.86 18.59 -2.59
C ARG A 243 5.40 17.90 -3.84
N ARG A 244 4.88 16.71 -4.17
CA ARG A 244 5.19 16.01 -5.42
C ARG A 244 4.76 16.82 -6.63
N LEU A 245 3.50 17.25 -6.64
CA LEU A 245 2.93 18.03 -7.73
C LEU A 245 3.70 19.32 -7.97
N ASP A 246 4.02 20.06 -6.91
CA ASP A 246 4.77 21.32 -6.98
C ASP A 246 6.18 21.11 -7.55
N ALA A 247 6.89 20.09 -7.06
CA ALA A 247 8.23 19.77 -7.53
C ALA A 247 8.22 19.36 -9.02
N LEU A 248 7.30 18.47 -9.41
CA LEU A 248 7.16 18.02 -10.80
C LEU A 248 6.78 19.18 -11.72
N THR A 249 5.78 19.99 -11.34
CA THR A 249 5.34 21.17 -12.10
C THR A 249 6.52 22.10 -12.36
N LYS A 250 7.31 22.39 -11.33
CA LYS A 250 8.46 23.27 -11.42
C LYS A 250 9.56 22.72 -12.33
N ILE A 251 9.89 21.45 -12.19
CA ILE A 251 10.91 20.78 -13.02
C ILE A 251 10.47 20.76 -14.48
N ILE A 252 9.26 20.28 -14.75
CA ILE A 252 8.71 20.13 -16.11
C ILE A 252 8.62 21.50 -16.78
N THR A 253 8.06 22.51 -16.12
CA THR A 253 7.93 23.86 -16.67
C THR A 253 9.29 24.45 -17.02
N THR A 254 10.28 24.31 -16.13
CA THR A 254 11.64 24.85 -16.37
C THR A 254 12.31 24.15 -17.55
N LEU A 255 12.17 22.82 -17.66
CA LEU A 255 12.75 22.06 -18.76
C LEU A 255 12.10 22.38 -20.12
N LEU A 256 10.77 22.55 -20.15
CA LEU A 256 10.05 22.95 -21.35
C LEU A 256 10.37 24.40 -21.75
N MET A 257 10.53 25.31 -20.79
CA MET A 257 11.01 26.67 -21.05
C MET A 257 12.41 26.66 -21.69
N HIS A 258 13.34 25.86 -21.18
CA HIS A 258 14.65 25.70 -21.82
C HIS A 258 14.52 25.12 -23.23
N HIS A 259 13.64 24.14 -23.45
CA HIS A 259 13.44 23.58 -24.78
C HIS A 259 12.93 24.62 -25.78
N GLU A 260 11.97 25.47 -25.38
CA GLU A 260 11.45 26.54 -26.23
C GLU A 260 12.50 27.64 -26.48
N ASP A 261 13.26 28.01 -25.45
CA ASP A 261 14.30 29.03 -25.56
C ASP A 261 15.38 28.62 -26.57
N TYR A 262 15.86 27.36 -26.52
CA TYR A 262 16.82 26.83 -27.51
C TYR A 262 16.25 26.64 -28.92
N LEU A 263 14.92 26.68 -29.09
CA LEU A 263 14.27 26.62 -30.40
C LEU A 263 14.20 28.02 -31.04
N GLN A 264 14.02 29.06 -30.22
CA GLN A 264 13.75 30.43 -30.68
C GLN A 264 14.98 31.35 -30.64
N SER A 265 15.89 31.11 -29.71
CA SER A 265 17.02 31.99 -29.41
C SER A 265 18.35 31.33 -29.76
N GLU A 266 19.35 32.14 -30.12
CA GLU A 266 20.75 31.71 -30.23
C GLU A 266 21.49 32.06 -28.94
N HIS A 267 22.07 31.05 -28.27
CA HIS A 267 22.82 31.21 -27.00
C HIS A 267 24.32 31.14 -27.21
N CYS A 268 24.76 30.42 -28.24
CA CYS A 268 26.15 30.03 -28.40
C CYS A 268 26.60 30.04 -29.86
N SER A 269 26.16 29.06 -30.64
CA SER A 269 26.27 28.98 -32.09
C SER A 269 25.20 28.00 -32.57
N PHE A 270 24.81 28.09 -33.84
CA PHE A 270 23.83 27.17 -34.43
C PHE A 270 24.14 25.69 -34.12
N GLU A 271 25.39 25.24 -34.29
CA GLU A 271 25.77 23.85 -34.03
C GLU A 271 25.67 23.49 -32.54
N CYS A 272 26.06 24.41 -31.65
CA CYS A 272 25.97 24.19 -30.22
C CYS A 272 24.52 24.10 -29.76
N ASP A 273 23.69 25.02 -30.21
CA ASP A 273 22.30 25.11 -29.81
C ASP A 273 21.50 23.94 -30.40
N ALA A 274 21.78 23.54 -31.64
CA ALA A 274 21.19 22.33 -32.24
C ALA A 274 21.54 21.04 -31.47
N LEU A 275 22.78 20.90 -30.99
CA LEU A 275 23.20 19.74 -30.20
C LEU A 275 22.57 19.74 -28.80
N MET A 276 22.47 20.91 -28.16
CA MET A 276 21.82 21.06 -26.85
C MET A 276 20.32 20.81 -26.95
N LEU A 277 19.66 21.44 -27.93
CA LEU A 277 18.25 21.22 -28.24
C LEU A 277 18.00 19.73 -28.52
N GLY A 278 18.75 19.10 -29.43
CA GLY A 278 18.60 17.68 -29.73
C GLY A 278 18.80 16.76 -28.52
N SER A 279 19.74 17.11 -27.62
CA SER A 279 19.97 16.38 -26.37
C SER A 279 18.80 16.54 -25.39
N LEU A 280 18.28 17.76 -25.24
CA LEU A 280 17.14 18.07 -24.39
C LEU A 280 15.86 17.42 -24.93
N THR A 281 15.57 17.57 -26.22
CA THR A 281 14.44 16.93 -26.91
C THR A 281 14.47 15.40 -26.71
N LYS A 282 15.63 14.75 -26.84
CA LYS A 282 15.76 13.31 -26.57
C LYS A 282 15.41 12.93 -25.13
N ARG A 283 15.91 13.69 -24.15
CA ARG A 283 15.60 13.44 -22.72
C ARG A 283 14.13 13.67 -22.41
N LEU A 284 13.53 14.75 -22.92
CA LEU A 284 12.11 15.07 -22.72
C LEU A 284 11.20 14.05 -23.40
N THR A 285 11.54 13.59 -24.61
CA THR A 285 10.81 12.52 -25.31
C THR A 285 10.87 11.21 -24.51
N THR A 286 12.02 10.89 -23.92
CA THR A 286 12.20 9.69 -23.07
C THR A 286 11.37 9.76 -21.78
N LEU A 287 11.07 10.97 -21.30
CA LEU A 287 10.19 11.22 -20.16
C LEU A 287 8.73 11.43 -20.58
N HIS A 288 8.39 11.17 -21.84
CA HIS A 288 7.04 11.35 -22.39
C HIS A 288 6.48 12.78 -22.23
N LEU A 289 7.36 13.80 -22.17
CA LEU A 289 6.98 15.21 -22.07
C LEU A 289 6.73 15.87 -23.44
N LEU A 290 7.12 15.20 -24.53
CA LEU A 290 6.96 15.66 -25.92
C LEU A 290 6.32 14.55 -26.77
N PRO A 291 5.49 14.89 -27.79
CA PRO A 291 5.12 16.25 -28.21
C PRO A 291 4.04 16.91 -27.32
N LYS A 292 3.28 16.11 -26.55
CA LYS A 292 2.28 16.60 -25.62
C LYS A 292 2.70 16.24 -24.20
N CYS A 293 2.85 17.23 -23.34
CA CYS A 293 3.08 17.03 -21.92
C CYS A 293 1.84 16.39 -21.27
N PRO A 294 1.99 15.40 -20.38
CA PRO A 294 0.88 14.89 -19.58
C PRO A 294 0.30 16.01 -18.71
N ASP A 295 -1.01 15.93 -18.47
CA ASP A 295 -1.70 16.86 -17.58
C ASP A 295 -1.35 16.53 -16.10
N PRO A 296 -1.37 17.52 -15.20
CA PRO A 296 -1.32 17.28 -13.75
C PRO A 296 -2.34 16.22 -13.33
N PRO A 297 -2.01 15.29 -12.41
CA PRO A 297 -0.86 15.28 -11.51
C PRO A 297 0.40 14.58 -12.08
N PHE A 298 0.51 14.43 -13.40
CA PHE A 298 1.66 13.83 -14.08
C PHE A 298 1.86 12.33 -13.75
N ASN A 299 0.77 11.56 -13.76
CA ASN A 299 0.79 10.12 -13.50
C ASN A 299 1.85 9.40 -14.35
N GLY A 300 2.65 8.56 -13.70
CA GLY A 300 3.77 7.85 -14.31
C GLY A 300 5.13 8.56 -14.20
N LEU A 301 5.18 9.80 -13.71
CA LEU A 301 6.41 10.55 -13.50
C LEU A 301 6.74 10.68 -12.01
N CYS A 302 8.03 10.62 -11.68
CA CYS A 302 8.55 10.82 -10.32
C CYS A 302 9.83 11.64 -10.33
N PHE A 303 10.16 12.29 -9.21
CA PHE A 303 11.34 13.15 -9.09
C PHE A 303 12.63 12.40 -9.41
N GLU A 304 12.77 11.17 -8.91
CA GLU A 304 14.01 10.39 -9.08
C GLU A 304 14.32 10.11 -10.57
N ALA A 305 13.31 9.99 -11.43
CA ALA A 305 13.48 9.85 -12.86
C ALA A 305 14.11 11.09 -13.52
N PHE A 306 13.81 12.29 -13.02
CA PHE A 306 14.44 13.54 -13.44
C PHE A 306 15.83 13.69 -12.83
N ALA A 307 15.97 13.45 -11.52
CA ALA A 307 17.24 13.53 -10.82
C ALA A 307 18.30 12.64 -11.47
N TYR A 308 17.93 11.41 -11.85
CA TYR A 308 18.80 10.49 -12.57
C TYR A 308 19.21 11.03 -13.96
N ARG A 309 18.24 11.46 -14.77
CA ARG A 309 18.49 11.86 -16.17
C ARG A 309 19.22 13.19 -16.32
N PHE A 310 19.05 14.07 -15.34
CA PHE A 310 19.59 15.43 -15.34
C PHE A 310 20.62 15.63 -14.22
N LYS A 311 21.17 14.54 -13.67
CA LYS A 311 22.24 14.60 -12.66
C LYS A 311 23.44 15.39 -13.19
N GLY A 312 23.87 16.40 -12.42
CA GLY A 312 24.92 17.33 -12.85
C GLY A 312 24.42 18.38 -13.85
N GLY A 313 23.16 18.39 -14.24
CA GLY A 313 22.59 19.31 -15.21
C GLY A 313 22.75 18.84 -16.67
N MET A 314 22.80 19.81 -17.58
CA MET A 314 23.00 19.56 -19.01
C MET A 314 24.29 20.19 -19.49
N TYR A 315 25.21 19.35 -19.95
CA TYR A 315 26.49 19.76 -20.52
C TYR A 315 26.61 19.30 -21.96
N PHE A 316 27.45 20.00 -22.72
CA PHE A 316 27.72 19.71 -24.11
C PHE A 316 28.36 18.31 -24.29
N PRO A 317 27.73 17.38 -25.05
CA PRO A 317 28.20 15.99 -25.16
C PRO A 317 29.61 15.83 -25.77
N ALA A 318 29.96 16.68 -26.74
CA ALA A 318 31.28 16.65 -27.38
C ALA A 318 32.39 17.30 -26.53
N ALA A 319 32.05 17.91 -25.39
CA ALA A 319 33.01 18.47 -24.44
C ALA A 319 33.71 17.37 -23.60
N GLN A 320 33.15 16.16 -23.54
CA GLN A 320 33.72 15.09 -22.70
C GLN A 320 34.97 14.41 -23.29
N ARG A 321 35.44 14.82 -24.47
CA ARG A 321 36.65 14.28 -25.12
C ARG A 321 37.62 15.40 -25.49
N THR A 322 38.51 15.70 -24.54
CA THR A 322 39.85 16.30 -24.73
C THR A 322 40.03 17.18 -25.98
N SER A 323 39.61 18.44 -25.93
CA SER A 323 40.16 19.46 -26.84
C SER A 323 39.96 20.88 -26.30
N ILE A 324 40.76 21.81 -26.80
CA ILE A 324 40.73 23.27 -26.54
C ILE A 324 39.31 23.86 -26.75
N TYR A 325 38.46 23.20 -27.53
CA TYR A 325 37.03 23.52 -27.69
C TYR A 325 36.22 23.49 -26.38
N TYR A 326 36.63 22.70 -25.37
CA TYR A 326 35.93 22.59 -24.07
C TYR A 326 35.79 23.95 -23.36
N TYR A 327 36.89 24.71 -23.30
CA TYR A 327 36.93 25.95 -22.52
C TYR A 327 36.13 27.09 -23.18
N ASN A 328 35.96 27.05 -24.50
CA ASN A 328 35.24 28.10 -25.25
C ASN A 328 33.71 27.93 -25.22
N HIS A 329 33.20 26.75 -24.84
CA HIS A 329 31.76 26.41 -24.90
C HIS A 329 31.17 25.97 -23.55
N SER A 330 31.88 26.18 -22.44
CA SER A 330 31.37 25.96 -21.07
C SER A 330 30.09 26.76 -20.76
N LYS A 331 29.91 27.91 -21.43
CA LYS A 331 28.70 28.76 -21.37
C LYS A 331 27.45 28.12 -22.00
N CYS A 332 27.62 27.08 -22.83
CA CYS A 332 26.52 26.44 -23.57
C CYS A 332 25.91 25.27 -22.76
N ALA A 333 26.32 25.12 -21.50
CA ALA A 333 25.69 24.25 -20.51
C ALA A 333 24.43 24.90 -19.93
N ILE A 334 23.50 24.09 -19.42
CA ILE A 334 22.37 24.55 -18.61
C ILE A 334 22.64 24.14 -17.16
N PRO A 335 23.57 24.83 -16.46
CA PRO A 335 23.92 24.49 -15.09
C PRO A 335 22.78 24.77 -14.13
N SER A 336 21.78 25.58 -14.49
CA SER A 336 20.62 25.92 -13.66
C SER A 336 19.72 24.73 -13.33
N ILE A 337 19.79 23.64 -14.11
CA ILE A 337 19.01 22.42 -13.85
C ILE A 337 19.47 21.73 -12.56
N ASP A 338 20.79 21.66 -12.31
CA ASP A 338 21.34 21.01 -11.12
C ASP A 338 20.90 21.67 -9.79
N PRO A 339 21.07 23.00 -9.58
CA PRO A 339 20.60 23.67 -8.37
C PRO A 339 19.07 23.74 -8.27
N MET A 340 18.35 23.67 -9.40
CA MET A 340 16.89 23.51 -9.38
C MET A 340 16.53 22.14 -8.79
N LEU A 341 17.12 21.06 -9.29
CA LEU A 341 16.90 19.71 -8.78
C LEU A 341 17.30 19.59 -7.31
N SER A 342 18.44 20.16 -6.90
CA SER A 342 18.83 20.17 -5.49
C SER A 342 17.84 20.93 -4.59
N ARG A 343 17.18 21.97 -5.10
CA ARG A 343 16.16 22.71 -4.35
C ARG A 343 14.88 21.89 -4.22
N CYS A 344 14.45 21.23 -5.30
CA CYS A 344 13.32 20.30 -5.26
C CYS A 344 13.61 19.11 -4.35
N GLU A 345 14.84 18.58 -4.36
CA GLU A 345 15.25 17.47 -3.51
C GLU A 345 15.06 17.77 -2.02
N LYS A 346 15.46 18.97 -1.57
CA LYS A 346 15.24 19.43 -0.19
C LYS A 346 13.76 19.56 0.17
N GLN A 347 12.91 19.88 -0.80
CA GLN A 347 11.46 19.97 -0.57
C GLN A 347 10.81 18.57 -0.46
N LEU A 348 11.45 17.55 -1.04
CA LEU A 348 10.99 16.16 -1.06
C LEU A 348 11.69 15.31 0.01
N GLU A 349 12.22 15.93 1.06
CA GLU A 349 12.64 15.20 2.26
C GLU A 349 11.43 14.58 2.96
N GLY A 350 11.65 13.42 3.58
CA GLY A 350 10.64 12.71 4.37
C GLY A 350 10.02 13.59 5.45
N LEU A 351 8.75 13.35 5.72
CA LEU A 351 7.97 14.10 6.70
C LEU A 351 8.40 13.72 8.13
N ASP A 352 8.40 14.69 9.04
CA ASP A 352 8.57 14.42 10.46
C ASP A 352 7.22 14.00 11.04
N LEU A 353 7.18 12.85 11.72
CA LEU A 353 5.96 12.33 12.32
C LEU A 353 5.37 13.30 13.36
N ASN A 354 6.23 14.00 14.11
CA ASN A 354 5.80 14.89 15.20
C ASN A 354 5.12 16.17 14.71
N ASP A 355 5.33 16.56 13.44
CA ASP A 355 4.66 17.73 12.85
C ASP A 355 3.15 17.50 12.65
N TYR A 356 2.70 16.25 12.75
CA TYR A 356 1.32 15.84 12.46
C TYR A 356 0.58 15.24 13.66
N LYS A 357 1.23 15.08 14.83
CA LYS A 357 0.65 14.46 16.03
C LYS A 357 0.04 15.43 17.04
#